data_AF-A0A7Z9IIT7-F1
#
_entry.id   AF-A0A7Z9IIT7-F1
#
_cell.length_a   1.000
_cell.length_b   1.000
_cell.length_c   1.000
_cell.angle_alpha   90.00
_cell.angle_beta   90.00
_cell.angle_gamma   90.00
#
_symmetry.space_group_name_H-M   'P 1'
#
loop_
_entity.id
_entity.type
_entity.pdbx_description
1 polymer ?
#
loop_
_entity_poly.entity_id
_entity_poly.type
_entity_poly.pdbx_seq_one_letter_code
_entity_poly.pdbx_strand_id
1 'polypeptide(L)'
;MEAGADDAVLVRDGVAIEGAHMNFWGVFDGTVVTHPATSNILPGITREVVLELADQAGIALEERPMQVEELKSADELFFTGTTGEVRPLTSLNGAVIGDGSVGPVTQRLSDLFHGKVQEVQSGLEGSIA
;
A
#
# COMPACT_ATOMS: atom_id res chain seq x y z
N MET A 1 3.53 7.75 18.27
CA MET A 1 2.59 6.77 18.84
C MET A 1 3.12 6.27 20.17
N GLU A 2 2.26 5.92 21.12
CA GLU A 2 2.68 5.56 22.49
C GLU A 2 3.41 4.20 22.59
N ALA A 3 3.21 3.30 21.62
CA ALA A 3 3.81 1.97 21.59
C ALA A 3 5.13 1.86 20.81
N GLY A 4 5.69 2.98 20.33
CA GLY A 4 6.92 2.98 19.53
C GLY A 4 6.77 2.54 18.07
N ALA A 5 5.53 2.39 17.58
CA ALA A 5 5.23 2.13 16.17
C ALA A 5 5.21 3.42 15.33
N ASP A 6 5.49 3.28 14.03
CA ASP A 6 5.47 4.38 13.06
C ASP A 6 4.05 4.76 12.62
N ASP A 7 3.18 3.77 12.47
CA ASP A 7 1.77 3.93 12.10
C ASP A 7 0.92 2.80 12.74
N ALA A 8 -0.39 2.84 12.55
CA ALA A 8 -1.35 1.85 13.04
C ALA A 8 -2.27 1.39 11.92
N VAL A 9 -2.54 0.08 11.85
CA VAL A 9 -3.61 -0.48 11.01
C VAL A 9 -4.92 -0.38 11.79
N LEU A 10 -5.90 0.34 11.25
CA LEU A 10 -7.25 0.38 11.79
C LEU A 10 -7.99 -0.90 11.45
N VAL A 11 -8.74 -1.39 12.44
CA VAL A 11 -9.49 -2.62 12.35
C VAL A 11 -10.96 -2.34 12.65
N ARG A 12 -11.85 -2.91 11.84
CA ARG A 12 -13.29 -2.86 12.05
C ARG A 12 -13.88 -4.24 11.85
N ASP A 13 -14.59 -4.76 12.86
CA ASP A 13 -15.26 -6.06 12.80
C ASP A 13 -14.32 -7.22 12.39
N GLY A 14 -13.05 -7.16 12.80
CA GLY A 14 -12.02 -8.15 12.46
C GLY A 14 -11.36 -7.95 11.08
N VAL A 15 -11.76 -6.93 10.32
CA VAL A 15 -11.18 -6.55 9.02
C VAL A 15 -10.13 -5.46 9.22
N ALA A 16 -8.95 -5.64 8.63
CA ALA A 16 -7.97 -4.57 8.47
C ALA A 16 -8.39 -3.65 7.32
N ILE A 17 -8.66 -2.38 7.63
CA ILE A 17 -9.30 -1.46 6.67
C ILE A 17 -8.28 -0.48 6.05
N GLU A 18 -7.63 0.35 6.86
CA GLU A 18 -6.69 1.39 6.42
C GLU A 18 -5.71 1.74 7.54
N GLY A 19 -4.71 2.58 7.27
CA GLY A 19 -3.83 3.19 8.27
C GLY A 19 -4.37 4.52 8.79
N ALA A 20 -3.72 5.13 9.78
CA ALA A 20 -4.20 6.37 10.41
C ALA A 20 -4.49 7.50 9.41
N HIS A 21 -3.65 7.60 8.38
CA HIS A 21 -3.76 8.60 7.31
C HIS A 21 -3.41 8.01 5.92
N MET A 22 -3.56 6.69 5.73
CA MET A 22 -3.08 5.97 4.54
C MET A 22 -3.99 4.79 4.21
N ASN A 23 -4.08 4.36 2.95
CA ASN A 23 -4.72 3.09 2.61
C ASN A 23 -3.79 1.92 2.90
N PHE A 24 -4.34 0.76 3.27
CA PHE A 24 -3.60 -0.44 3.65
C PHE A 24 -3.65 -1.52 2.58
N TRP A 25 -2.54 -2.25 2.45
CA TRP A 25 -2.32 -3.23 1.41
C TRP A 25 -1.56 -4.43 1.95
N GLY A 26 -1.84 -5.60 1.38
CA GLY A 26 -1.08 -6.82 1.58
C GLY A 26 -0.71 -7.48 0.27
N VAL A 27 0.31 -8.33 0.31
CA VAL A 27 0.70 -9.21 -0.79
C VAL A 27 0.65 -10.64 -0.30
N PHE A 28 -0.05 -11.49 -1.05
CA PHE A 28 -0.20 -12.92 -0.76
C PHE A 28 0.05 -13.71 -2.04
N ASP A 29 1.07 -14.56 -2.04
CA ASP A 29 1.52 -15.35 -3.19
C ASP A 29 1.70 -14.48 -4.44
N GLY A 30 2.24 -13.27 -4.26
CA GLY A 30 2.46 -12.28 -5.33
C GLY A 30 1.22 -11.51 -5.80
N THR A 31 0.04 -11.76 -5.22
CA THR A 31 -1.19 -10.99 -5.49
C THR A 31 -1.31 -9.83 -4.51
N VAL A 32 -1.46 -8.63 -5.04
CA VAL A 32 -1.71 -7.41 -4.27
C VAL A 32 -3.18 -7.36 -3.85
N VAL A 33 -3.42 -7.14 -2.57
CA VAL A 33 -4.76 -7.08 -1.99
C VAL A 33 -4.95 -5.76 -1.26
N THR A 34 -6.07 -5.09 -1.49
CA THR A 34 -6.49 -3.91 -0.71
C THR A 34 -7.98 -3.90 -0.47
N HIS A 35 -8.42 -3.19 0.56
CA HIS A 35 -9.83 -3.04 0.85
C HIS A 35 -10.54 -2.28 -0.30
N PRO A 36 -11.75 -2.69 -0.74
CA PRO A 36 -12.53 -1.96 -1.73
C PRO A 36 -12.88 -0.54 -1.24
N ALA A 37 -12.90 0.43 -2.16
CA ALA A 37 -13.30 1.81 -1.86
C ALA A 37 -14.79 1.90 -1.48
N THR A 38 -15.07 1.76 -0.19
CA THR A 38 -16.42 1.81 0.40
C THR A 38 -16.47 2.90 1.47
N SER A 39 -17.60 3.06 2.15
CA SER A 39 -17.73 4.01 3.28
C SER A 39 -16.84 3.68 4.50
N ASN A 40 -16.09 2.57 4.47
CA ASN A 40 -15.20 2.16 5.56
C ASN A 40 -13.76 2.64 5.42
N ILE A 41 -13.36 3.13 4.25
CA ILE A 41 -12.02 3.65 3.99
C ILE A 41 -12.10 4.96 3.21
N LEU A 42 -11.05 5.77 3.28
CA LEU A 42 -10.90 6.92 2.38
C LEU A 42 -10.56 6.42 0.96
N PRO A 43 -11.25 6.89 -0.10
CA PRO A 43 -10.83 6.64 -1.48
C PRO A 43 -9.60 7.51 -1.81
N GLY A 44 -8.42 7.04 -1.41
CA GLY A 44 -7.17 7.81 -1.54
C GLY A 44 -6.69 7.90 -2.99
N ILE A 45 -6.24 9.09 -3.40
CA ILE A 45 -5.70 9.33 -4.76
C ILE A 45 -4.44 8.50 -5.01
N THR A 46 -3.51 8.42 -4.05
CA THR A 46 -2.31 7.57 -4.18
C THR A 46 -2.71 6.10 -4.38
N ARG A 47 -3.78 5.64 -3.71
CA ARG A 47 -4.32 4.30 -3.90
C ARG A 47 -4.81 4.09 -5.33
N GLU A 48 -5.58 5.02 -5.88
CA GLU A 48 -6.07 4.95 -7.26
C GLU A 48 -4.90 4.83 -8.26
N VAL A 49 -3.87 5.67 -8.10
CA VAL A 49 -2.67 5.60 -8.96
C VAL A 49 -1.96 4.27 -8.82
N VAL A 50 -1.84 3.71 -7.61
CA VAL A 50 -1.21 2.40 -7.39
C VAL A 50 -2.04 1.26 -8.01
N LEU A 51 -3.38 1.32 -7.96
CA LEU A 51 -4.24 0.35 -8.66
C LEU A 51 -3.98 0.39 -10.18
N GLU A 52 -3.95 1.58 -10.77
CA GLU A 52 -3.69 1.76 -12.20
C GLU A 52 -2.30 1.26 -12.61
N LEU A 53 -1.28 1.57 -11.82
CA LEU A 53 0.09 1.12 -12.09
C LEU A 53 0.24 -0.40 -11.95
N ALA A 54 -0.43 -1.01 -10.97
CA ALA A 54 -0.43 -2.45 -10.78
C ALA A 54 -1.05 -3.16 -12.00
N ASP A 55 -2.22 -2.69 -12.46
CA ASP A 55 -2.91 -3.21 -13.64
C ASP A 55 -2.04 -3.10 -14.91
N GLN A 56 -1.49 -1.90 -15.16
CA GLN A 56 -0.61 -1.65 -16.32
C GLN A 56 0.66 -2.51 -16.30
N ALA A 57 1.20 -2.80 -15.11
CA ALA A 57 2.40 -3.61 -14.94
C ALA A 57 2.12 -5.13 -14.95
N GLY A 58 0.86 -5.55 -15.08
CA GLY A 58 0.45 -6.95 -15.04
C GLY A 58 0.65 -7.59 -13.66
N ILE A 59 0.58 -6.79 -12.59
CA ILE A 59 0.65 -7.27 -11.21
C ILE A 59 -0.76 -7.73 -10.82
N ALA A 60 -0.89 -8.97 -10.34
CA ALA A 60 -2.18 -9.50 -9.91
C ALA A 60 -2.76 -8.66 -8.76
N LEU A 61 -4.04 -8.32 -8.86
CA LEU A 61 -4.71 -7.38 -7.97
C LEU A 61 -6.09 -7.90 -7.56
N GLU A 62 -6.40 -7.79 -6.27
CA GLU A 62 -7.71 -8.10 -5.71
C GLU A 62 -8.18 -6.99 -4.77
N GLU A 63 -9.33 -6.38 -5.07
CA GLU A 63 -10.01 -5.51 -4.13
C GLU A 63 -10.97 -6.33 -3.25
N ARG A 64 -10.55 -6.66 -2.03
CA ARG A 64 -11.38 -7.38 -1.05
C ARG A 64 -11.03 -7.02 0.40
N PRO A 65 -11.98 -7.21 1.35
CA PRO A 65 -11.65 -7.14 2.77
C PRO A 65 -10.53 -8.13 3.14
N MET A 66 -9.60 -7.68 3.98
CA MET A 66 -8.56 -8.53 4.59
C MET A 66 -8.87 -8.75 6.06
N GLN A 67 -8.99 -10.00 6.48
CA GLN A 67 -9.15 -10.34 7.89
C GLN A 67 -7.84 -10.07 8.64
N VAL A 68 -7.91 -9.64 9.89
CA VAL A 68 -6.69 -9.43 10.70
C VAL A 68 -5.90 -10.74 10.86
N GLU A 69 -6.60 -11.87 10.90
CA GLU A 69 -6.02 -13.19 11.06
C GLU A 69 -5.18 -13.64 9.87
N GLU A 70 -5.54 -13.24 8.64
CA GLU A 70 -4.76 -13.59 7.44
C GLU A 70 -3.47 -12.77 7.31
N LEU A 71 -3.36 -11.59 7.95
CA LEU A 71 -2.17 -10.74 7.85
C LEU A 71 -0.88 -11.43 8.33
N LYS A 72 -0.99 -12.45 9.19
CA LYS A 72 0.15 -13.26 9.65
C LYS A 72 0.78 -14.09 8.53
N SER A 73 0.05 -14.29 7.44
CA SER A 73 0.47 -15.05 6.26
C SER A 73 0.78 -14.14 5.07
N ALA A 74 0.77 -12.81 5.25
CA ALA A 74 1.17 -11.89 4.21
C ALA A 74 2.67 -12.00 3.95
N ASP A 75 3.04 -12.03 2.67
CA ASP A 75 4.44 -11.96 2.23
C ASP A 75 4.97 -10.55 2.42
N GLU A 76 4.14 -9.54 2.13
CA GLU A 76 4.46 -8.13 2.22
C GLU A 76 3.23 -7.36 2.74
N LEU A 77 3.44 -6.31 3.52
CA LEU A 77 2.41 -5.32 3.83
C LEU A 77 2.97 -3.93 3.52
N PHE A 78 2.11 -3.03 3.07
CA PHE A 78 2.50 -1.65 2.81
C PHE A 78 1.31 -0.69 2.99
N PHE A 79 1.62 0.59 3.14
CA PHE A 79 0.66 1.67 3.11
C PHE A 79 0.79 2.49 1.84
N THR A 80 -0.28 3.18 1.46
CA THR A 80 -0.21 4.24 0.46
C THR A 80 -0.82 5.55 0.93
N GLY A 81 -0.18 6.67 0.64
CA GLY A 81 -0.74 8.01 0.89
C GLY A 81 0.15 9.12 0.36
N THR A 82 -0.32 10.36 0.37
CA THR A 82 0.38 11.49 -0.29
C THR A 82 1.82 11.69 0.21
N THR A 83 2.06 11.58 1.51
CA THR A 83 3.39 11.86 2.09
C THR A 83 4.28 10.61 2.17
N GLY A 84 3.69 9.43 2.32
CA GLY A 84 4.42 8.16 2.40
C GLY A 84 4.52 7.40 1.09
N GLU A 85 3.83 7.87 0.06
CA GLU A 85 3.75 7.29 -1.29
C GLU A 85 3.41 5.81 -1.26
N VAL A 86 4.36 4.92 -1.55
CA VAL A 86 4.26 3.47 -1.30
C VAL A 86 5.22 3.15 -0.15
N ARG A 87 4.67 2.92 1.04
CA ARG A 87 5.46 2.78 2.28
C ARG A 87 5.47 1.33 2.78
N PRO A 88 6.59 0.60 2.70
CA PRO A 88 6.69 -0.77 3.19
C PRO A 88 6.53 -0.89 4.71
N LEU A 89 5.95 -2.01 5.16
CA LEU A 89 5.95 -2.45 6.55
C LEU A 89 6.79 -3.71 6.67
N THR A 90 7.78 -3.69 7.55
CA THR A 90 8.65 -4.85 7.82
C THR A 90 8.29 -5.59 9.10
N SER A 91 7.43 -5.01 9.93
CA SER A 91 6.86 -5.67 11.10
C SER A 91 5.44 -5.18 11.42
N LEU A 92 4.64 -6.05 12.04
CA LEU A 92 3.32 -5.75 12.55
C LEU A 92 3.19 -6.33 13.96
N ASN A 93 2.88 -5.48 14.95
CA ASN A 93 2.77 -5.86 16.36
C ASN A 93 4.02 -6.63 16.89
N GLY A 94 5.21 -6.25 16.41
CA GLY A 94 6.48 -6.87 16.79
C GLY A 94 6.80 -8.19 16.07
N ALA A 95 5.88 -8.73 15.27
CA ALA A 95 6.16 -9.85 14.38
C ALA A 95 6.76 -9.34 13.06
N VAL A 96 7.83 -9.98 12.60
CA VAL A 96 8.44 -9.68 11.29
C VAL A 96 7.51 -10.12 10.18
N ILE A 97 7.35 -9.28 9.16
CA ILE A 97 6.62 -9.59 7.92
C ILE A 97 7.62 -10.13 6.90
N GLY A 98 7.30 -11.25 6.26
CA GLY A 98 8.23 -11.92 5.33
C GLY A 98 9.58 -12.19 5.99
N ASP A 99 10.64 -11.66 5.39
CA ASP A 99 12.02 -11.74 5.92
C ASP A 99 12.48 -10.47 6.67
N GLY A 100 11.58 -9.50 6.85
CA GLY A 100 11.85 -8.21 7.50
C GLY A 100 12.50 -7.18 6.58
N SER A 101 12.62 -7.47 5.29
CA SER A 101 13.05 -6.52 4.26
C SER A 101 11.88 -6.04 3.41
N VAL A 102 12.14 -5.09 2.52
CA VAL A 102 11.12 -4.64 1.55
C VAL A 102 10.98 -5.70 0.48
N GLY A 103 9.77 -6.24 0.34
CA GLY A 103 9.49 -7.29 -0.64
C GLY A 103 9.48 -6.79 -2.09
N PRO A 104 9.63 -7.70 -3.06
CA PRO A 104 9.78 -7.36 -4.48
C PRO A 104 8.54 -6.71 -5.10
N VAL A 105 7.33 -7.04 -4.66
CA VAL A 105 6.10 -6.46 -5.23
C VAL A 105 5.95 -5.01 -4.77
N THR A 106 6.13 -4.75 -3.47
CA THR A 106 6.10 -3.41 -2.88
C THR A 106 7.19 -2.54 -3.48
N GLN A 107 8.42 -3.06 -3.63
CA GLN A 107 9.51 -2.31 -4.26
C GLN A 107 9.17 -1.95 -5.71
N ARG A 108 8.64 -2.90 -6.49
CA ARG A 108 8.25 -2.64 -7.88
C ARG A 108 7.15 -1.57 -7.97
N LEU A 109 6.14 -1.61 -7.10
CA LEU A 109 5.09 -0.58 -7.05
C LEU A 109 5.64 0.79 -6.66
N SER A 110 6.57 0.85 -5.71
CA SER A 110 7.27 2.08 -5.31
C SER A 110 8.04 2.68 -6.49
N ASP A 111 8.80 1.86 -7.22
CA ASP A 111 9.57 2.31 -8.38
C ASP A 111 8.66 2.85 -9.50
N LEU A 112 7.56 2.15 -9.80
CA LEU A 112 6.56 2.59 -10.77
C LEU A 112 5.91 3.92 -10.36
N PHE A 113 5.55 4.06 -9.08
CA PHE A 113 4.94 5.27 -8.56
C PHE A 113 5.89 6.46 -8.65
N HIS A 114 7.14 6.32 -8.20
CA HIS A 114 8.16 7.37 -8.31
C HIS A 114 8.40 7.76 -9.77
N GLY A 115 8.49 6.78 -10.67
CA GLY A 115 8.61 7.03 -12.11
C GLY A 115 7.44 7.86 -12.65
N LYS A 116 6.21 7.56 -12.20
CA LYS A 116 5.02 8.32 -12.60
C LYS A 116 5.06 9.77 -12.10
N VAL A 117 5.48 9.99 -10.86
CA VAL A 117 5.62 11.34 -10.29
C VAL A 117 6.64 12.16 -11.08
N GLN A 118 7.79 11.58 -11.41
CA GLN A 118 8.84 12.24 -12.20
C GLN A 118 8.38 12.57 -13.62
N GLU A 119 7.65 11.67 -14.27
CA GLU A 119 7.06 11.90 -15.60
C GLU A 119 6.13 13.12 -15.58
N VAL A 120 5.22 13.19 -14.61
CA VAL A 120 4.25 14.29 -14.47
C VAL A 120 4.96 15.61 -14.17
N GLN A 121 5.93 15.62 -13.26
CA GLN A 121 6.71 16.82 -12.93
C GLN A 121 7.48 17.36 -14.14
N SER A 122 8.17 16.47 -14.88
CA SER A 122 8.92 16.84 -16.08
C SER A 122 8.00 17.39 -17.18
N GLY A 123 6.82 16.79 -17.35
CA GLY A 123 5.83 17.25 -18.33
C GLY A 123 5.23 18.62 -17.97
N LEU A 124 5.05 18.91 -16.67
CA LEU A 124 4.62 20.22 -16.21
C LEU A 124 5.69 21.27 -16.49
N GLU A 125 6.95 21.04 -16.10
CA GLU A 125 8.06 21.97 -16.37
C GLU A 125 8.25 22.26 -17.86
N GLY A 126 8.09 21.26 -18.72
CA GLY A 126 8.14 21.43 -20.18
C GLY A 126 6.95 22.19 -20.78
N SER A 127 5.82 22.29 -20.08
CA SER A 127 4.61 23.01 -20.55
C SER A 127 4.58 24.49 -20.15
N ILE A 128 5.46 24.92 -19.23
CA ILE A 128 5.60 26.31 -18.77
C ILE A 128 6.86 27.00 -19.33
N ALA A 129 7.69 26.28 -20.09
CA ALA A 129 8.84 26.80 -20.84
C ALA A 129 8.47 27.16 -22.28
#